data_AF-A0A4S2EEA3-F1
#
_entry.id   AF-A0A4S2EEA3-F1
#
_cell.length_a   1.000
_cell.length_b   1.000
_cell.length_c   1.000
_cell.angle_alpha   90.00
_cell.angle_beta   90.00
_cell.angle_gamma   90.00
#
_symmetry.space_group_name_H-M   'P 1'
#
loop_
_entity.id
_entity.type
_entity.pdbx_description
1 polymer ?
#
loop_
_entity_poly.entity_id
_entity_poly.type
_entity_poly.pdbx_seq_one_letter_code
_entity_poly.pdbx_strand_id
1 'polypeptide(L)'
;MEIFALDLGNKQTKLKSSKAEYVLPSQILNGNDLPQQLGALGNLGIKRDIQMFKTPFDDQSWAWGKDLVNLRLDDYLQDTLMYRDRYSNHAFKLLANFAIGLLATDFESAKKEIMQVAVVAGVPTEDYNNQEQLKTLATVLKGQHQVDIDGQTFNVKVETVMIVPQPIGTFYDVLLDNEGNLVKEELLDERVGIIDIGGGTVLIDTLMNLEFDKKARKQYSTGANDLYESIASRIQDNVSLYQIEKLVRAGIDDKQFSYRFSKNNILDITDIVEQEIRSFSARLISNLRSTFKDIKSIDTLIVTGGTSNIIDQDMVKDTFEKVVFVTDAELANVRGFYKYGLTEVGD
;
A
#
# COMPACT_ATOMS: atom_id res chain seq x y z
N MET A 1 7.77 -2.30 -24.25
CA MET A 1 8.30 -1.26 -23.31
C MET A 1 8.05 -1.75 -21.89
N GLU A 2 8.93 -1.51 -20.92
CA GLU A 2 8.72 -1.98 -19.54
C GLU A 2 7.69 -1.11 -18.80
N ILE A 3 6.98 -1.69 -17.82
CA ILE A 3 5.94 -0.99 -17.04
C ILE A 3 6.38 -0.89 -15.58
N PHE A 4 6.37 0.33 -15.05
CA PHE A 4 6.58 0.60 -13.63
C PHE A 4 5.26 1.02 -12.99
N ALA A 5 4.78 0.22 -12.04
CA ALA A 5 3.59 0.53 -11.27
C ALA A 5 3.97 1.15 -9.93
N LEU A 6 3.34 2.27 -9.58
CA LEU A 6 3.66 3.07 -8.40
C LEU A 6 2.39 3.35 -7.57
N ASP A 7 2.35 2.89 -6.33
CA ASP A 7 1.41 3.35 -5.30
C ASP A 7 2.17 4.17 -4.27
N LEU A 8 2.28 5.49 -4.52
CA LEU A 8 2.99 6.43 -3.66
C LEU A 8 2.05 6.89 -2.54
N GLY A 9 1.74 5.98 -1.62
CA GLY A 9 0.84 6.22 -0.49
C GLY A 9 1.43 7.19 0.53
N ASN A 10 0.59 7.65 1.46
CA ASN A 10 0.96 8.61 2.49
C ASN A 10 1.92 8.05 3.56
N LYS A 11 1.76 6.77 3.91
CA LYS A 11 2.60 6.10 4.92
C LYS A 11 3.59 5.11 4.31
N GLN A 12 3.19 4.46 3.22
CA GLN A 12 3.98 3.46 2.53
C GLN A 12 3.91 3.71 1.03
N THR A 13 5.03 3.42 0.39
CA THR A 13 5.22 3.38 -1.05
C THR A 13 5.30 1.93 -1.47
N LYS A 14 4.52 1.55 -2.49
CA LYS A 14 4.57 0.22 -3.07
C LYS A 14 4.86 0.30 -4.54
N LEU A 15 5.80 -0.50 -5.00
CA LEU A 15 6.33 -0.44 -6.36
C LEU A 15 6.28 -1.82 -6.99
N LYS A 16 6.08 -1.88 -8.30
CA LYS A 16 6.18 -3.12 -9.07
C LYS A 16 6.72 -2.90 -10.47
N SER A 17 7.54 -3.84 -10.92
CA SER A 17 7.93 -4.03 -12.33
C SER A 17 7.80 -5.52 -12.69
N SER A 18 8.23 -5.90 -13.89
CA SER A 18 8.39 -7.32 -14.27
C SER A 18 9.41 -8.09 -13.41
N LYS A 19 10.29 -7.40 -12.67
CA LYS A 19 11.41 -8.00 -11.93
C LYS A 19 11.21 -8.07 -10.43
N ALA A 20 10.52 -7.10 -9.84
CA ALA A 20 10.46 -6.98 -8.40
C ALA A 20 9.17 -6.29 -7.91
N GLU A 21 8.89 -6.51 -6.63
CA GLU A 21 7.90 -5.79 -5.85
C GLU A 21 8.58 -5.19 -4.62
N TYR A 22 8.25 -3.94 -4.30
CA TYR A 22 8.78 -3.27 -3.13
C TYR A 22 7.66 -2.72 -2.26
N VAL A 23 7.87 -2.76 -0.95
CA VAL A 23 7.10 -2.03 0.06
C VAL A 23 8.11 -1.25 0.89
N LEU A 24 8.02 0.07 0.88
CA LEU A 24 8.93 0.99 1.56
C LEU A 24 8.13 2.04 2.35
N PRO A 25 8.70 2.67 3.39
CA PRO A 25 8.05 3.83 4.01
C PRO A 25 7.99 5.02 3.05
N SER A 26 6.94 5.84 3.12
CA SER A 26 6.82 7.09 2.35
C SER A 26 7.50 8.27 3.07
N GLN A 27 8.69 8.01 3.57
CA GLN A 27 9.52 8.91 4.35
C GLN A 27 10.94 8.85 3.83
N ILE A 28 11.58 10.00 3.71
CA ILE A 28 12.99 10.11 3.31
C ILE A 28 13.75 10.83 4.41
N LEU A 29 15.02 10.48 4.59
CA LEU A 29 15.89 11.10 5.58
C LEU A 29 17.00 11.87 4.87
N ASN A 30 17.31 13.09 5.32
CA ASN A 30 18.48 13.78 4.78
C ASN A 30 19.74 12.99 5.12
N GLY A 31 20.62 12.79 4.15
CA GLY A 31 21.85 12.02 4.34
C GLY A 31 22.78 12.57 5.44
N ASN A 32 22.70 13.86 5.73
CA ASN A 32 23.47 14.48 6.82
C ASN A 32 22.92 14.10 8.21
N ASP A 33 21.64 13.74 8.30
CA ASP A 33 20.96 13.35 9.53
C ASP A 33 21.03 11.83 9.77
N LEU A 34 21.64 11.08 8.86
CA LEU A 34 21.83 9.64 9.01
C LEU A 34 22.82 9.36 10.16
N PRO A 35 22.42 8.63 11.23
CA PRO A 35 23.29 8.40 12.37
C PRO A 35 24.62 7.75 11.98
N GLN A 36 25.75 8.35 12.38
CA GLN A 36 27.10 7.84 12.08
C GLN A 36 27.31 6.38 12.54
N GLN A 37 26.59 5.96 13.57
CA GLN A 37 26.62 4.60 14.11
C GLN A 37 26.12 3.54 13.10
N LEU A 38 25.32 3.93 12.09
CA LEU A 38 24.90 3.03 11.02
C LEU A 38 26.06 2.61 10.12
N GLY A 39 27.01 3.50 9.85
CA GLY A 39 28.25 3.16 9.15
C GLY A 39 29.11 2.15 9.92
N ALA A 40 29.12 2.24 11.25
CA ALA A 40 29.84 1.29 12.11
C ALA A 40 29.19 -0.12 12.10
N LEU A 41 27.88 -0.22 11.98
CA LEU A 41 27.16 -1.50 11.83
C LEU A 41 27.40 -2.13 10.45
N GLY A 42 27.51 -1.32 9.40
CA GLY A 42 27.92 -1.78 8.06
C GLY A 42 29.31 -2.43 8.06
N ASN A 43 30.26 -1.84 8.81
CA ASN A 43 31.61 -2.40 9.01
C ASN A 43 31.62 -3.74 9.77
N LEU A 44 30.53 -4.06 10.49
CA LEU A 44 30.31 -5.34 11.16
C LEU A 44 29.58 -6.36 10.25
N GLY A 45 29.35 -6.02 8.97
CA GLY A 45 28.69 -6.89 8.00
C GLY A 45 27.17 -6.95 8.13
N ILE A 46 26.56 -6.10 8.97
CA ILE A 46 25.11 -6.01 9.11
C ILE A 46 24.57 -5.19 7.94
N LYS A 47 24.13 -5.87 6.88
CA LYS A 47 23.45 -5.23 5.75
C LYS A 47 22.09 -4.69 6.20
N ARG A 48 21.79 -3.45 5.82
CA ARG A 48 20.47 -2.86 5.95
C ARG A 48 19.93 -2.47 4.59
N ASP A 49 18.62 -2.53 4.45
CA ASP A 49 17.90 -2.06 3.28
C ASP A 49 17.68 -0.54 3.41
N ILE A 50 18.78 0.21 3.25
CA ILE A 50 18.83 1.68 3.17
C ILE A 50 19.87 2.04 2.11
N GLN A 51 19.47 2.81 1.11
CA GLN A 51 20.31 3.28 0.01
C GLN A 51 20.34 4.81 0.03
N MET A 52 21.42 5.38 -0.51
CA MET A 52 21.60 6.82 -0.68
C MET A 52 21.22 7.25 -2.08
N PHE A 53 20.29 8.19 -2.18
CA PHE A 53 19.75 8.72 -3.42
C PHE A 53 20.20 10.17 -3.62
N LYS A 54 20.46 10.55 -4.89
CA LYS A 54 20.62 11.94 -5.34
C LYS A 54 19.91 12.17 -6.65
N THR A 55 19.44 13.39 -6.87
CA THR A 55 18.79 13.82 -8.12
C THR A 55 19.39 15.15 -8.59
N PRO A 56 19.47 15.44 -9.90
CA PRO A 56 20.08 16.68 -10.40
C PRO A 56 19.40 17.99 -9.98
N PHE A 57 18.14 17.93 -9.51
CA PHE A 57 17.39 19.12 -9.09
C PHE A 57 17.45 19.40 -7.58
N ASP A 58 18.24 18.62 -6.84
CA ASP A 58 18.43 18.78 -5.40
C ASP A 58 19.92 18.57 -5.05
N ASP A 59 20.52 19.52 -4.36
CA ASP A 59 21.93 19.48 -3.97
C ASP A 59 22.20 18.50 -2.81
N GLN A 60 21.16 18.03 -2.14
CA GLN A 60 21.24 17.13 -0.99
C GLN A 60 21.21 15.65 -1.41
N SER A 61 21.83 14.80 -0.59
CA SER A 61 21.64 13.34 -0.65
C SER A 61 20.59 12.90 0.35
N TRP A 62 19.82 11.88 0.00
CA TRP A 62 18.71 11.39 0.81
C TRP A 62 18.85 9.89 1.04
N ALA A 63 18.62 9.43 2.26
CA ALA A 63 18.54 8.02 2.59
C ALA A 63 17.10 7.54 2.46
N TRP A 64 16.89 6.41 1.79
CA TRP A 64 15.60 5.76 1.67
C TRP A 64 15.74 4.24 1.61
N GLY A 65 14.78 3.52 2.18
CA GLY A 65 14.83 2.07 2.26
C GLY A 65 13.91 1.50 3.35
N LYS A 66 13.72 0.18 3.35
CA LYS A 66 12.79 -0.51 4.26
C LYS A 66 13.18 -0.36 5.73
N ASP A 67 14.47 -0.30 6.02
CA ASP A 67 14.97 -0.26 7.38
C ASP A 67 14.96 1.15 8.02
N LEU A 68 14.51 2.17 7.28
CA LEU A 68 14.47 3.55 7.79
C LEU A 68 13.53 3.69 8.99
N VAL A 69 12.36 3.02 8.97
CA VAL A 69 11.39 3.03 10.08
C VAL A 69 11.94 2.42 11.38
N ASN A 70 12.98 1.60 11.28
CA ASN A 70 13.61 0.97 12.45
C ASN A 70 14.58 1.92 13.18
N LEU A 71 14.84 3.10 12.62
CA LEU A 71 15.79 4.06 13.19
C LEU A 71 15.19 4.94 14.30
N ARG A 72 13.86 4.99 14.44
CA ARG A 72 13.15 5.81 15.45
C ARG A 72 13.60 7.29 15.44
N LEU A 73 13.79 7.83 14.24
CA LEU A 73 14.21 9.22 14.00
C LEU A 73 13.01 10.09 13.64
N ASP A 74 11.88 9.90 14.33
CA ASP A 74 10.59 10.49 13.94
C ASP A 74 10.65 12.02 13.81
N ASP A 75 11.53 12.68 14.58
CA ASP A 75 11.74 14.14 14.54
C ASP A 75 12.57 14.64 13.33
N TYR A 76 13.25 13.76 12.60
CA TYR A 76 14.16 14.08 11.49
C TYR A 76 13.68 13.55 10.13
N LEU A 77 12.64 12.72 10.13
CA LEU A 77 12.08 12.17 8.90
C LEU A 77 11.27 13.25 8.18
N GLN A 78 11.56 13.45 6.89
CA GLN A 78 10.66 14.21 6.04
C GLN A 78 9.53 13.31 5.59
N ASP A 79 8.39 13.48 6.23
CA ASP A 79 7.15 12.91 5.78
C ASP A 79 6.76 13.51 4.42
N THR A 80 6.36 12.66 3.49
CA THR A 80 5.64 13.10 2.28
C THR A 80 4.16 13.42 2.56
N LEU A 81 3.75 13.32 3.83
CA LEU A 81 2.40 13.57 4.33
C LEU A 81 2.01 15.04 4.18
N MET A 82 1.24 15.36 3.14
CA MET A 82 0.47 16.59 3.08
C MET A 82 -0.93 16.35 2.50
N TYR A 83 -1.95 16.95 3.12
CA TYR A 83 -3.35 16.83 2.70
C TYR A 83 -3.73 17.78 1.54
N ARG A 84 -2.90 18.80 1.24
CA ARG A 84 -3.07 19.71 0.09
C ARG A 84 -1.77 19.79 -0.69
N ASP A 85 -1.89 19.82 -2.02
CA ASP A 85 -0.78 20.01 -2.96
C ASP A 85 0.38 19.01 -2.83
N ARG A 86 0.09 17.78 -2.34
CA ARG A 86 1.11 16.75 -2.13
C ARG A 86 1.95 16.47 -3.37
N TYR A 87 1.36 16.51 -4.56
CA TYR A 87 2.03 16.17 -5.81
C TYR A 87 3.00 17.25 -6.29
N SER A 88 2.87 18.50 -5.83
CA SER A 88 3.83 19.57 -6.12
C SER A 88 4.92 19.72 -5.05
N ASN A 89 4.81 18.97 -3.95
CA ASN A 89 5.76 19.01 -2.86
C ASN A 89 7.13 18.45 -3.28
N HIS A 90 8.19 19.09 -2.80
CA HIS A 90 9.58 18.70 -3.08
C HIS A 90 9.90 17.27 -2.64
N ALA A 91 9.50 16.87 -1.43
CA ALA A 91 9.71 15.52 -0.91
C ALA A 91 8.94 14.47 -1.72
N PHE A 92 7.74 14.79 -2.20
CA PHE A 92 7.01 13.90 -3.10
C PHE A 92 7.73 13.73 -4.44
N LYS A 93 8.24 14.83 -5.02
CA LYS A 93 9.01 14.79 -6.26
C LYS A 93 10.28 13.94 -6.10
N LEU A 94 11.00 14.09 -4.98
CA LEU A 94 12.14 13.24 -4.64
C LEU A 94 11.72 11.77 -4.57
N LEU A 95 10.70 11.45 -3.77
CA LEU A 95 10.19 10.08 -3.59
C LEU A 95 9.78 9.43 -4.91
N ALA A 96 9.09 10.18 -5.79
CA ALA A 96 8.70 9.69 -7.12
C ALA A 96 9.92 9.37 -8.00
N ASN A 97 10.96 10.22 -7.96
CA ASN A 97 12.21 9.95 -8.67
C ASN A 97 12.93 8.73 -8.07
N PHE A 98 13.02 8.63 -6.74
CA PHE A 98 13.66 7.51 -6.08
C PHE A 98 12.94 6.19 -6.39
N ALA A 99 11.61 6.19 -6.43
CA ALA A 99 10.82 5.02 -6.80
C ALA A 99 11.11 4.55 -8.23
N ILE A 100 11.16 5.47 -9.20
CA ILE A 100 11.49 5.16 -10.60
C ILE A 100 12.93 4.65 -10.72
N GLY A 101 13.88 5.30 -10.04
CA GLY A 101 15.28 4.88 -10.00
C GLY A 101 15.47 3.51 -9.36
N LEU A 102 14.80 3.25 -8.23
CA LEU A 102 14.87 1.99 -7.49
C LEU A 102 14.39 0.82 -8.35
N LEU A 103 13.24 0.95 -9.02
CA LEU A 103 12.76 -0.09 -9.95
C LEU A 103 13.73 -0.33 -11.11
N ALA A 104 14.42 0.71 -11.59
CA ALA A 104 15.41 0.57 -12.66
C ALA A 104 16.66 -0.21 -12.22
N THR A 105 16.98 -0.25 -10.92
CA THR A 105 18.14 -1.00 -10.41
C THR A 105 18.05 -2.51 -10.68
N ASP A 106 16.84 -3.05 -10.82
CA ASP A 106 16.58 -4.46 -11.11
C ASP A 106 16.86 -4.85 -12.58
N PHE A 107 17.18 -3.86 -13.43
CA PHE A 107 17.42 -4.06 -14.85
C PHE A 107 18.87 -3.76 -15.19
N GLU A 108 19.62 -4.79 -15.58
CA GLU A 108 21.05 -4.65 -15.89
C GLU A 108 21.32 -3.67 -17.04
N SER A 109 20.35 -3.52 -17.97
CA SER A 109 20.41 -2.53 -19.06
C SER A 109 20.33 -1.09 -18.57
N ALA A 110 19.60 -0.81 -17.48
CA ALA A 110 19.43 0.54 -16.96
C ALA A 110 20.73 1.14 -16.39
N LYS A 111 21.75 0.30 -16.13
CA LYS A 111 23.10 0.72 -15.71
C LYS A 111 23.93 1.32 -16.85
N LYS A 112 23.54 1.09 -18.11
CA LYS A 112 24.34 1.43 -19.29
C LYS A 112 23.59 2.31 -20.28
N GLU A 113 22.29 2.16 -20.35
CA GLU A 113 21.44 2.79 -21.36
C GLU A 113 20.26 3.52 -20.70
N ILE A 114 19.65 4.44 -21.44
CA ILE A 114 18.42 5.10 -21.00
C ILE A 114 17.28 4.09 -21.11
N MET A 115 16.71 3.70 -19.98
CA MET A 115 15.59 2.78 -19.92
C MET A 115 14.29 3.52 -20.24
N GLN A 116 13.58 3.09 -21.28
CA GLN A 116 12.27 3.64 -21.64
C GLN A 116 11.16 2.82 -20.97
N VAL A 117 10.26 3.50 -20.27
CA VAL A 117 9.18 2.87 -19.49
C VAL A 117 7.85 3.57 -19.66
N ALA A 118 6.76 2.83 -19.44
CA ALA A 118 5.48 3.38 -19.06
C ALA A 118 5.33 3.35 -17.53
N VAL A 119 4.71 4.37 -16.96
CA VAL A 119 4.37 4.41 -15.53
C VAL A 119 2.86 4.31 -15.36
N VAL A 120 2.41 3.43 -14.47
CA VAL A 120 1.03 3.40 -13.97
C VAL A 120 1.04 3.83 -12.51
N ALA A 121 0.39 4.93 -12.17
CA ALA A 121 0.33 5.46 -10.81
C ALA A 121 -1.09 5.40 -10.25
N GLY A 122 -1.20 4.95 -8.99
CA GLY A 122 -2.44 4.97 -8.24
C GLY A 122 -2.61 6.26 -7.44
N VAL A 123 -3.83 6.80 -7.41
CA VAL A 123 -4.20 7.90 -6.51
C VAL A 123 -5.49 7.60 -5.75
N PRO A 124 -5.71 8.18 -4.55
CA PRO A 124 -7.00 8.14 -3.88
C PRO A 124 -8.12 8.62 -4.81
N THR A 125 -9.32 8.08 -4.67
CA THR A 125 -10.37 8.40 -5.65
C THR A 125 -10.85 9.85 -5.59
N GLU A 126 -10.66 10.55 -4.47
CA GLU A 126 -10.89 11.99 -4.38
C GLU A 126 -9.91 12.76 -5.28
N ASP A 127 -8.61 12.45 -5.20
CA ASP A 127 -7.56 13.03 -6.03
C ASP A 127 -7.76 12.71 -7.51
N TYR A 128 -8.26 11.51 -7.84
CA TYR A 128 -8.60 11.13 -9.21
C TYR A 128 -9.67 12.02 -9.85
N ASN A 129 -10.57 12.60 -9.03
CA ASN A 129 -11.58 13.54 -9.53
C ASN A 129 -11.03 14.97 -9.68
N ASN A 130 -9.78 15.23 -9.28
CA ASN A 130 -9.14 16.54 -9.36
C ASN A 130 -8.14 16.61 -10.53
N GLN A 131 -8.55 17.24 -11.63
CA GLN A 131 -7.74 17.37 -12.85
C GLN A 131 -6.43 18.13 -12.66
N GLU A 132 -6.37 19.08 -11.73
CA GLU A 132 -5.14 19.84 -11.45
C GLU A 132 -4.10 18.95 -10.76
N GLN A 133 -4.54 18.15 -9.79
CA GLN A 133 -3.67 17.18 -9.12
C GLN A 133 -3.16 16.10 -10.09
N LEU A 134 -4.03 15.57 -10.95
CA LEU A 134 -3.63 14.61 -11.99
C LEU A 134 -2.58 15.18 -12.93
N LYS A 135 -2.76 16.43 -13.39
CA LYS A 135 -1.77 17.12 -14.24
C LYS A 135 -0.44 17.33 -13.52
N THR A 136 -0.50 17.69 -12.24
CA THR A 136 0.70 17.89 -11.41
C THR A 136 1.47 16.59 -11.26
N LEU A 137 0.79 15.50 -10.91
CA LEU A 137 1.39 14.17 -10.79
C LEU A 137 1.97 13.69 -12.14
N ALA A 138 1.23 13.83 -13.23
CA ALA A 138 1.72 13.48 -14.56
C ALA A 138 2.96 14.29 -14.95
N THR A 139 3.04 15.56 -14.57
CA THR A 139 4.22 16.41 -14.81
C THR A 139 5.43 15.95 -14.00
N VAL A 140 5.21 15.47 -12.77
CA VAL A 140 6.28 14.92 -11.93
C VAL A 140 6.80 13.59 -12.46
N LEU A 141 5.92 12.73 -12.98
CA LEU A 141 6.26 11.36 -13.41
C LEU A 141 6.70 11.25 -14.86
N LYS A 142 6.35 12.20 -15.74
CA LYS A 142 6.64 12.11 -17.17
C LYS A 142 7.98 12.75 -17.49
N GLY A 143 8.73 12.13 -18.40
CA GLY A 143 9.97 12.68 -18.93
C GLY A 143 11.22 11.98 -18.41
N GLN A 144 12.30 12.74 -18.27
CA GLN A 144 13.63 12.20 -17.92
C GLN A 144 13.84 12.21 -16.40
N HIS A 145 14.21 11.04 -15.88
CA HIS A 145 14.58 10.83 -14.50
C HIS A 145 16.02 10.35 -14.44
N GLN A 146 16.88 11.15 -13.82
CA GLN A 146 18.26 10.77 -13.50
C GLN A 146 18.36 10.65 -11.99
N VAL A 147 18.74 9.47 -11.50
CA VAL A 147 18.84 9.18 -10.08
C VAL A 147 20.16 8.47 -9.83
N ASP A 148 20.98 9.02 -8.94
CA ASP A 148 22.16 8.35 -8.43
C ASP A 148 21.79 7.57 -7.16
N ILE A 149 22.06 6.27 -7.15
CA ILE A 149 21.76 5.35 -6.05
C ILE A 149 23.08 4.69 -5.65
N ASP A 150 23.55 4.98 -4.44
CA ASP A 150 24.83 4.50 -3.90
C ASP A 150 26.03 4.72 -4.83
N GLY A 151 26.06 5.84 -5.55
CA GLY A 151 27.13 6.22 -6.47
C GLY A 151 27.00 5.63 -7.88
N GLN A 152 25.91 4.91 -8.16
CA GLN A 152 25.56 4.47 -9.51
C GLN A 152 24.39 5.28 -10.06
N THR A 153 24.60 5.92 -11.21
CA THR A 153 23.56 6.71 -11.89
C THR A 153 22.69 5.85 -12.80
N PHE A 154 21.37 5.96 -12.64
CA PHE A 154 20.34 5.35 -13.47
C PHE A 154 19.58 6.44 -14.23
N ASN A 155 19.38 6.24 -15.54
CA ASN A 155 18.63 7.15 -16.40
C ASN A 155 17.39 6.45 -16.94
N VAL A 156 16.21 6.98 -16.61
CA VAL A 156 14.92 6.44 -17.01
C VAL A 156 14.13 7.51 -17.75
N LYS A 157 13.64 7.19 -18.94
CA LYS A 157 12.71 8.02 -19.69
C LYS A 157 11.31 7.44 -19.58
N VAL A 158 10.43 8.15 -18.89
CA VAL A 158 9.01 7.81 -18.80
C VAL A 158 8.28 8.39 -20.01
N GLU A 159 7.92 7.53 -20.95
CA GLU A 159 7.25 7.91 -22.21
C GLU A 159 5.76 8.16 -22.00
N THR A 160 5.13 7.28 -21.21
CA THR A 160 3.69 7.29 -20.95
C THR A 160 3.44 7.26 -19.44
N VAL A 161 2.48 8.05 -18.99
CA VAL A 161 1.97 8.02 -17.62
C VAL A 161 0.48 7.76 -17.67
N MET A 162 0.05 6.68 -17.02
CA MET A 162 -1.34 6.34 -16.76
C MET A 162 -1.61 6.57 -15.28
N ILE A 163 -2.68 7.31 -14.95
CA ILE A 163 -3.09 7.52 -13.57
C ILE A 163 -4.45 6.88 -13.38
N VAL A 164 -4.59 6.04 -12.37
CA VAL A 164 -5.82 5.30 -12.07
C VAL A 164 -6.21 5.50 -10.60
N PRO A 165 -7.50 5.41 -10.26
CA PRO A 165 -7.93 5.42 -8.87
C PRO A 165 -7.52 4.10 -8.20
N GLN A 166 -7.07 4.17 -6.94
CA GLN A 166 -6.55 3.00 -6.21
C GLN A 166 -7.45 1.75 -6.22
N PRO A 167 -8.79 1.84 -6.04
CA PRO A 167 -9.65 0.66 -6.04
C PRO A 167 -9.63 -0.12 -7.37
N ILE A 168 -9.35 0.56 -8.50
CA ILE A 168 -9.19 -0.12 -9.79
C ILE A 168 -7.98 -1.05 -9.78
N GLY A 169 -6.91 -0.72 -9.06
CA GLY A 169 -5.79 -1.64 -8.86
C GLY A 169 -6.25 -2.96 -8.23
N THR A 170 -6.89 -2.89 -7.07
CA THR A 170 -7.44 -4.11 -6.43
C THR A 170 -8.38 -4.90 -7.37
N PHE A 171 -9.23 -4.21 -8.13
CA PHE A 171 -10.11 -4.87 -9.10
C PHE A 171 -9.33 -5.62 -10.19
N TYR A 172 -8.37 -4.97 -10.85
CA TYR A 172 -7.56 -5.58 -11.92
C TYR A 172 -6.65 -6.69 -11.40
N ASP A 173 -6.22 -6.63 -10.14
CA ASP A 173 -5.45 -7.71 -9.53
C ASP A 173 -6.24 -9.02 -9.40
N VAL A 174 -7.54 -8.92 -9.16
CA VAL A 174 -8.46 -10.08 -9.15
C VAL A 174 -8.90 -10.47 -10.56
N LEU A 175 -9.10 -9.47 -11.44
CA LEU A 175 -9.60 -9.66 -12.80
C LEU A 175 -8.62 -10.43 -13.70
N LEU A 176 -7.32 -10.13 -13.57
CA LEU A 176 -6.26 -10.56 -14.49
C LEU A 176 -5.22 -11.47 -13.81
N ASP A 177 -4.62 -12.36 -14.60
CA ASP A 177 -3.41 -13.09 -14.21
C ASP A 177 -2.15 -12.20 -14.26
N ASN A 178 -0.98 -12.80 -14.01
CA ASN A 178 0.28 -12.06 -13.95
C ASN A 178 0.78 -11.63 -15.34
N GLU A 179 0.27 -12.27 -16.38
CA GLU A 179 0.57 -12.00 -17.79
C GLU A 179 -0.43 -11.00 -18.39
N GLY A 180 -1.43 -10.57 -17.63
CA GLY A 180 -2.45 -9.60 -18.05
C GLY A 180 -3.64 -10.23 -18.78
N ASN A 181 -3.78 -11.56 -18.77
CA ASN A 181 -4.92 -12.24 -19.35
C ASN A 181 -6.11 -12.24 -18.39
N LEU A 182 -7.32 -12.17 -18.96
CA LEU A 182 -8.57 -12.21 -18.22
C LEU A 182 -8.80 -13.60 -17.60
N VAL A 183 -8.92 -13.66 -16.27
CA VAL A 183 -9.17 -14.91 -15.52
C VAL A 183 -10.48 -14.91 -14.73
N LYS A 184 -11.12 -13.75 -14.61
CA LYS A 184 -12.40 -13.54 -13.93
C LYS A 184 -13.36 -12.71 -14.79
N GLU A 185 -13.64 -13.20 -15.99
CA GLU A 185 -14.49 -12.51 -16.98
C GLU A 185 -15.86 -12.12 -16.43
N GLU A 186 -16.43 -12.91 -15.51
CA GLU A 186 -17.70 -12.62 -14.86
C GLU A 186 -17.73 -11.25 -14.15
N LEU A 187 -16.59 -10.75 -13.67
CA LEU A 187 -16.52 -9.48 -12.94
C LEU A 187 -16.76 -8.25 -13.83
N LEU A 188 -16.68 -8.38 -15.15
CA LEU A 188 -16.87 -7.27 -16.09
C LEU A 188 -18.34 -6.81 -16.17
N ASP A 189 -19.27 -7.76 -16.03
CA ASP A 189 -20.72 -7.53 -16.10
C ASP A 189 -21.39 -7.45 -14.72
N GLU A 190 -20.63 -7.70 -13.65
CA GLU A 190 -21.10 -7.71 -12.27
C GLU A 190 -21.04 -6.32 -11.61
N ARG A 191 -21.93 -6.10 -10.65
CA ARG A 191 -21.84 -4.99 -9.70
C ARG A 191 -20.96 -5.39 -8.53
N VAL A 192 -19.71 -4.91 -8.55
CA VAL A 192 -18.64 -5.35 -7.64
C VAL A 192 -18.43 -4.34 -6.52
N GLY A 193 -18.52 -4.78 -5.26
CA GLY A 193 -18.14 -3.98 -4.09
C GLY A 193 -16.68 -4.22 -3.72
N ILE A 194 -15.87 -3.17 -3.62
CA ILE A 194 -14.45 -3.24 -3.22
C ILE A 194 -14.31 -2.63 -1.83
N ILE A 195 -13.86 -3.45 -0.87
CA ILE A 195 -13.75 -3.10 0.54
C ILE A 195 -12.29 -3.09 0.95
N ASP A 196 -11.69 -1.91 1.11
CA ASP A 196 -10.33 -1.77 1.64
C ASP A 196 -10.39 -1.53 3.16
N ILE A 197 -9.93 -2.53 3.92
CA ILE A 197 -9.89 -2.48 5.38
C ILE A 197 -8.47 -2.13 5.82
N GLY A 198 -8.23 -0.83 5.98
CA GLY A 198 -6.95 -0.28 6.42
C GLY A 198 -6.77 -0.27 7.94
N GLY A 199 -5.68 0.36 8.39
CA GLY A 199 -5.36 0.50 9.81
C GLY A 199 -6.28 1.49 10.55
N GLY A 200 -6.67 2.60 9.91
CA GLY A 200 -7.53 3.62 10.54
C GLY A 200 -8.83 3.92 9.80
N THR A 201 -9.04 3.30 8.63
CA THR A 201 -10.19 3.58 7.76
C THR A 201 -10.64 2.32 7.03
N VAL A 202 -11.95 2.19 6.84
CA VAL A 202 -12.55 1.26 5.88
C VAL A 202 -13.08 2.08 4.72
N LEU A 203 -12.61 1.79 3.52
CA LEU A 203 -13.09 2.38 2.27
C LEU A 203 -13.98 1.37 1.56
N ILE A 204 -15.14 1.82 1.12
CA ILE A 204 -16.11 1.06 0.36
C ILE A 204 -16.31 1.77 -0.97
N ASP A 205 -15.98 1.07 -2.05
CA ASP A 205 -16.21 1.47 -3.42
C ASP A 205 -17.12 0.46 -4.10
N THR A 206 -17.89 0.91 -5.09
CA THR A 206 -18.69 0.02 -5.93
C THR A 206 -18.37 0.32 -7.39
N LEU A 207 -18.08 -0.73 -8.16
CA LEU A 207 -17.91 -0.69 -9.60
C LEU A 207 -19.08 -1.39 -10.29
N MET A 208 -19.50 -0.86 -11.42
CA MET A 208 -20.47 -1.48 -12.31
C MET A 208 -20.13 -1.04 -13.74
N ASN A 209 -19.97 -1.99 -14.67
CA ASN A 209 -19.50 -1.72 -16.04
C ASN A 209 -18.19 -0.90 -16.06
N LEU A 210 -17.24 -1.23 -15.16
CA LEU A 210 -15.97 -0.52 -14.97
C LEU A 210 -16.09 0.96 -14.56
N GLU A 211 -17.29 1.43 -14.21
CA GLU A 211 -17.52 2.78 -13.70
C GLU A 211 -17.83 2.77 -12.19
N PHE A 212 -17.35 3.79 -11.49
CA PHE A 212 -17.65 3.95 -10.06
C PHE A 212 -19.08 4.42 -9.81
N ASP A 213 -19.82 3.68 -8.99
CA ASP A 213 -21.08 4.17 -8.43
C ASP A 213 -20.80 5.13 -7.27
N LYS A 214 -20.85 6.43 -7.58
CA LYS A 214 -20.63 7.51 -6.60
C LYS A 214 -21.62 7.49 -5.43
N LYS A 215 -22.80 6.87 -5.56
CA LYS A 215 -23.81 6.79 -4.50
C LYS A 215 -23.57 5.63 -3.53
N ALA A 216 -22.86 4.59 -3.99
CA ALA A 216 -22.49 3.41 -3.21
C ALA A 216 -21.01 3.44 -2.80
N ARG A 217 -20.51 4.64 -2.50
CA ARG A 217 -19.18 4.86 -1.91
C ARG A 217 -19.31 5.37 -0.49
N LYS A 218 -18.50 4.84 0.42
CA LYS A 218 -18.44 5.31 1.81
C LYS A 218 -17.06 5.10 2.41
N GLN A 219 -16.62 6.09 3.19
CA GLN A 219 -15.47 5.96 4.08
C GLN A 219 -15.97 5.95 5.53
N TYR A 220 -15.47 5.00 6.30
CA TYR A 220 -15.65 4.93 7.74
C TYR A 220 -14.30 5.17 8.42
N SER A 221 -14.28 6.05 9.43
CA SER A 221 -13.11 6.27 10.30
C SER A 221 -13.01 5.14 11.33
N THR A 222 -12.87 3.92 10.85
CA THR A 222 -12.63 2.73 11.66
C THR A 222 -11.67 1.78 10.95
N GLY A 223 -10.89 0.99 11.68
CA GLY A 223 -9.93 0.04 11.09
C GLY A 223 -9.27 -0.87 12.14
N ALA A 224 -8.11 -1.43 11.80
CA ALA A 224 -7.35 -2.29 12.72
C ALA A 224 -7.03 -1.62 14.07
N ASN A 225 -6.79 -0.31 14.06
CA ASN A 225 -6.45 0.45 15.27
C ASN A 225 -7.56 0.35 16.31
N ASP A 226 -8.84 0.47 15.94
CA ASP A 226 -9.95 0.35 16.89
C ASP A 226 -10.06 -1.07 17.45
N LEU A 227 -9.74 -2.09 16.63
CA LEU A 227 -9.68 -3.47 17.08
C LEU A 227 -8.56 -3.64 18.12
N TYR A 228 -7.37 -3.12 17.86
CA TYR A 228 -6.25 -3.19 18.79
C TYR A 228 -6.52 -2.42 20.09
N GLU A 229 -7.14 -1.25 20.00
CA GLU A 229 -7.58 -0.48 21.16
C GLU A 229 -8.63 -1.24 21.98
N SER A 230 -9.60 -1.88 21.31
CA SER A 230 -10.61 -2.70 21.96
C SER A 230 -9.98 -3.88 22.71
N ILE A 231 -9.03 -4.60 22.09
CA ILE A 231 -8.27 -5.68 22.73
C ILE A 231 -7.47 -5.16 23.92
N ALA A 232 -6.72 -4.05 23.75
CA ALA A 232 -5.90 -3.47 24.80
C ALA A 232 -6.75 -3.08 26.02
N SER A 233 -7.94 -2.51 25.81
CA SER A 233 -8.86 -2.09 26.88
C SER A 233 -9.36 -3.25 27.77
N ARG A 234 -9.27 -4.49 27.27
CA ARG A 234 -9.68 -5.71 27.98
C ARG A 234 -8.57 -6.34 28.81
N ILE A 235 -7.34 -5.87 28.65
CA ILE A 235 -6.18 -6.31 29.43
C ILE A 235 -5.99 -5.30 30.57
N GLN A 236 -5.87 -5.78 31.82
CA GLN A 236 -5.86 -4.93 33.03
C GLN A 236 -4.55 -4.16 33.27
N ASP A 237 -3.90 -3.66 32.21
CA ASP A 237 -2.62 -2.96 32.28
C ASP A 237 -2.46 -1.92 31.15
N ASN A 238 -1.49 -1.02 31.29
CA ASN A 238 -1.09 -0.09 30.22
C ASN A 238 -0.34 -0.85 29.12
N VAL A 239 -1.11 -1.44 28.20
CA VAL A 239 -0.56 -2.21 27.07
C VAL A 239 -0.25 -1.29 25.89
N SER A 240 0.91 -1.51 25.26
CA SER A 240 1.27 -0.81 24.03
C SER A 240 0.47 -1.36 22.84
N LEU A 241 -0.22 -0.49 22.09
CA LEU A 241 -0.92 -0.87 20.85
C LEU A 241 0.00 -1.55 19.83
N TYR A 242 1.27 -1.14 19.76
CA TYR A 242 2.27 -1.79 18.91
C TYR A 242 2.51 -3.25 19.31
N GLN A 243 2.49 -3.57 20.61
CA GLN A 243 2.60 -4.94 21.08
C GLN A 243 1.37 -5.76 20.71
N ILE A 244 0.17 -5.17 20.83
CA ILE A 244 -1.08 -5.83 20.42
C ILE A 244 -1.09 -6.10 18.92
N GLU A 245 -0.76 -5.11 18.09
CA GLU A 245 -0.67 -5.30 16.64
C GLU A 245 0.26 -6.45 16.29
N LYS A 246 1.49 -6.43 16.83
CA LYS A 246 2.49 -7.48 16.55
C LYS A 246 1.99 -8.86 16.98
N LEU A 247 1.35 -8.93 18.13
CA LEU A 247 0.81 -10.17 18.68
C LEU A 247 -0.35 -10.70 17.83
N VAL A 248 -1.31 -9.84 17.46
CA VAL A 248 -2.46 -10.24 16.65
C VAL A 248 -1.99 -10.73 15.28
N ARG A 249 -1.09 -9.98 14.62
CA ARG A 249 -0.52 -10.39 13.33
C ARG A 249 0.24 -11.71 13.40
N ALA A 250 0.97 -11.96 14.48
CA ALA A 250 1.73 -13.20 14.64
C ALA A 250 0.85 -14.42 15.00
N GLY A 251 -0.28 -14.20 15.67
CA GLY A 251 -1.16 -15.28 16.15
C GLY A 251 -2.38 -15.55 15.27
N ILE A 252 -2.62 -14.75 14.23
CA ILE A 252 -3.87 -14.79 13.46
C ILE A 252 -4.08 -16.11 12.69
N ASP A 253 -2.99 -16.69 12.18
CA ASP A 253 -3.01 -17.91 11.38
C ASP A 253 -3.28 -19.14 12.27
N ASP A 254 -2.62 -19.21 13.42
CA ASP A 254 -2.76 -20.32 14.37
C ASP A 254 -3.93 -20.14 15.35
N LYS A 255 -4.58 -18.97 15.35
CA LYS A 255 -5.61 -18.56 16.32
C LYS A 255 -5.15 -18.74 17.77
N GLN A 256 -3.91 -18.37 18.06
CA GLN A 256 -3.30 -18.47 19.39
C GLN A 256 -2.66 -17.14 19.75
N PHE A 257 -3.12 -16.54 20.85
CA PHE A 257 -2.74 -15.18 21.21
C PHE A 257 -2.25 -15.12 22.65
N SER A 258 -0.96 -14.89 22.83
CA SER A 258 -0.31 -14.85 24.15
C SER A 258 0.35 -13.51 24.40
N TYR A 259 -0.18 -12.74 25.35
CA TYR A 259 0.40 -11.46 25.77
C TYR A 259 1.48 -11.66 26.81
N ARG A 260 2.67 -11.09 26.57
CA ARG A 260 3.83 -11.25 27.44
C ARG A 260 4.16 -9.92 28.15
N PHE A 261 3.80 -9.82 29.42
CA PHE A 261 4.19 -8.70 30.29
C PHE A 261 5.67 -8.73 30.64
N SER A 262 6.22 -9.93 30.89
CA SER A 262 7.63 -10.15 31.19
C SER A 262 8.07 -11.56 30.78
N LYS A 263 9.36 -11.89 30.90
CA LYS A 263 9.86 -13.24 30.59
C LYS A 263 9.06 -14.36 31.29
N ASN A 264 8.58 -14.09 32.50
CA ASN A 264 7.92 -15.08 33.36
C ASN A 264 6.41 -14.86 33.48
N ASN A 265 5.85 -13.85 32.81
CA ASN A 265 4.42 -13.53 32.91
C ASN A 265 3.84 -13.45 31.50
N ILE A 266 3.19 -14.55 31.10
CA ILE A 266 2.53 -14.75 29.82
C ILE A 266 1.07 -15.03 30.14
N LEU A 267 0.17 -14.25 29.54
CA LEU A 267 -1.26 -14.39 29.65
C LEU A 267 -1.81 -14.85 28.29
N ASP A 268 -2.56 -15.94 28.30
CA ASP A 268 -3.38 -16.31 27.15
C ASP A 268 -4.56 -15.34 27.04
N ILE A 269 -4.65 -14.66 25.89
CA ILE A 269 -5.70 -13.68 25.58
C ILE A 269 -6.52 -14.12 24.37
N THR A 270 -6.47 -15.40 24.00
CA THR A 270 -7.10 -15.93 22.79
C THR A 270 -8.59 -15.61 22.73
N ASP A 271 -9.34 -15.91 23.80
CA ASP A 271 -10.77 -15.63 23.87
C ASP A 271 -11.10 -14.12 23.73
N ILE A 272 -10.26 -13.26 24.30
CA ILE A 272 -10.41 -11.80 24.21
C ILE A 272 -10.23 -11.36 22.75
N VAL A 273 -9.13 -11.76 22.13
CA VAL A 273 -8.79 -11.38 20.75
C VAL A 273 -9.86 -11.86 19.78
N GLU A 274 -10.29 -13.12 19.90
CA GLU A 274 -11.33 -13.66 19.04
C GLU A 274 -12.68 -12.97 19.23
N GLN A 275 -13.07 -12.66 20.48
CA GLN A 275 -14.30 -11.93 20.74
C GLN A 275 -14.27 -10.53 20.11
N GLU A 276 -13.15 -9.83 20.20
CA GLU A 276 -13.01 -8.50 19.60
C GLU A 276 -12.95 -8.56 18.07
N ILE A 277 -12.30 -9.57 17.47
CA ILE A 277 -12.33 -9.83 16.02
C ILE A 277 -13.76 -10.06 15.54
N ARG A 278 -14.53 -10.93 16.20
CA ARG A 278 -15.95 -11.18 15.87
C ARG A 278 -16.78 -9.90 15.98
N SER A 279 -16.55 -9.12 17.04
CA SER A 279 -17.27 -7.86 17.29
C SER A 279 -16.96 -6.81 16.23
N PHE A 280 -15.69 -6.67 15.83
CA PHE A 280 -15.27 -5.80 14.74
C PHE A 280 -15.87 -6.24 13.40
N SER A 281 -15.85 -7.54 13.12
CA SER A 281 -16.39 -8.11 11.88
C SER A 281 -17.91 -7.91 11.77
N ALA A 282 -18.64 -8.06 12.89
CA ALA A 282 -20.07 -7.75 12.95
C ALA A 282 -20.36 -6.26 12.64
N ARG A 283 -19.54 -5.34 13.18
CA ARG A 283 -19.66 -3.90 12.88
C ARG A 283 -19.36 -3.61 11.42
N LEU A 284 -18.33 -4.23 10.86
CA LEU A 284 -18.00 -4.13 9.42
C LEU A 284 -19.18 -4.56 8.56
N ILE A 285 -19.76 -5.74 8.82
CA ILE A 285 -20.93 -6.24 8.09
C ILE A 285 -22.11 -5.27 8.19
N SER A 286 -22.34 -4.68 9.37
CA SER A 286 -23.37 -3.65 9.55
C SER A 286 -23.10 -2.41 8.69
N ASN A 287 -21.84 -1.96 8.59
CA ASN A 287 -21.44 -0.84 7.75
C ASN A 287 -21.63 -1.15 6.25
N LEU A 288 -21.28 -2.37 5.82
CA LEU A 288 -21.50 -2.85 4.45
C LEU A 288 -23.00 -2.86 4.10
N ARG A 289 -23.86 -3.44 4.97
CA ARG A 289 -25.32 -3.45 4.80
C ARG A 289 -25.89 -2.04 4.70
N SER A 290 -25.44 -1.13 5.55
CA SER A 290 -25.86 0.28 5.55
C SER A 290 -25.46 1.00 4.25
N THR A 291 -24.27 0.72 3.73
CA THR A 291 -23.74 1.36 2.52
C THR A 291 -24.44 0.86 1.26
N PHE A 292 -24.56 -0.46 1.10
CA PHE A 292 -25.18 -1.03 -0.09
C PHE A 292 -26.71 -0.92 -0.10
N LYS A 293 -27.34 -0.76 1.07
CA LYS A 293 -28.79 -0.76 1.32
C LYS A 293 -29.46 -2.09 0.99
N ASP A 294 -29.30 -2.57 -0.25
CA ASP A 294 -29.67 -3.90 -0.70
C ASP A 294 -28.41 -4.69 -1.04
N ILE A 295 -28.00 -5.57 -0.12
CA ILE A 295 -26.82 -6.42 -0.31
C ILE A 295 -26.97 -7.37 -1.50
N LYS A 296 -28.21 -7.70 -1.91
CA LYS A 296 -28.46 -8.56 -3.08
C LYS A 296 -28.21 -7.84 -4.41
N SER A 297 -28.01 -6.52 -4.38
CA SER A 297 -27.61 -5.76 -5.55
C SER A 297 -26.10 -5.81 -5.81
N ILE A 298 -25.30 -6.36 -4.89
CA ILE A 298 -23.86 -6.56 -5.09
C ILE A 298 -23.64 -8.02 -5.46
N ASP A 299 -23.14 -8.24 -6.68
CA ASP A 299 -22.92 -9.59 -7.21
C ASP A 299 -21.67 -10.23 -6.60
N THR A 300 -20.59 -9.46 -6.47
CA THR A 300 -19.32 -9.90 -5.89
C THR A 300 -18.74 -8.84 -4.94
N LEU A 301 -18.26 -9.29 -3.78
CA LEU A 301 -17.51 -8.47 -2.83
C LEU A 301 -16.01 -8.82 -2.91
N ILE A 302 -15.17 -7.86 -3.26
CA ILE A 302 -13.71 -7.97 -3.16
C ILE A 302 -13.26 -7.29 -1.86
N VAL A 303 -12.62 -8.04 -0.97
CA VAL A 303 -12.14 -7.54 0.32
C VAL A 303 -10.62 -7.52 0.32
N THR A 304 -10.06 -6.34 0.57
CA THR A 304 -8.61 -6.03 0.54
C THR A 304 -8.21 -5.22 1.79
N GLY A 305 -6.98 -4.69 1.80
CA GLY A 305 -6.39 -3.97 2.91
C GLY A 305 -5.74 -4.89 3.94
N GLY A 306 -4.77 -4.36 4.68
CA GLY A 306 -3.93 -5.14 5.61
C GLY A 306 -4.68 -5.75 6.81
N THR A 307 -5.95 -5.36 7.03
CA THR A 307 -6.83 -5.87 8.09
C THR A 307 -7.77 -6.97 7.59
N SER A 308 -7.86 -7.20 6.27
CA SER A 308 -8.71 -8.25 5.68
C SER A 308 -8.37 -9.67 6.15
N ASN A 309 -7.11 -9.92 6.53
CA ASN A 309 -6.65 -11.19 7.09
C ASN A 309 -6.97 -11.35 8.58
N ILE A 310 -7.33 -10.26 9.26
CA ILE A 310 -7.56 -10.24 10.72
C ILE A 310 -9.04 -10.46 11.05
N ILE A 311 -9.94 -10.03 10.18
CA ILE A 311 -11.38 -10.16 10.40
C ILE A 311 -11.86 -11.62 10.36
N ASP A 312 -13.05 -11.85 10.90
CA ASP A 312 -13.77 -13.11 10.74
C ASP A 312 -14.32 -13.19 9.30
N GLN A 313 -13.53 -13.83 8.43
CA GLN A 313 -13.88 -13.96 7.02
C GLN A 313 -15.11 -14.84 6.78
N ASP A 314 -15.35 -15.81 7.67
CA ASP A 314 -16.50 -16.71 7.54
C ASP A 314 -17.80 -15.96 7.82
N MET A 315 -17.83 -15.05 8.81
CA MET A 315 -18.99 -14.16 9.01
C MET A 315 -19.33 -13.31 7.77
N VAL A 316 -18.32 -12.88 7.02
CA VAL A 316 -18.53 -12.11 5.78
C VAL A 316 -19.05 -13.03 4.67
N LYS A 317 -18.47 -14.22 4.50
CA LYS A 317 -18.92 -15.23 3.52
C LYS A 317 -20.33 -15.75 3.80
N ASP A 318 -20.72 -15.83 5.06
CA ASP A 318 -22.08 -16.21 5.47
C ASP A 318 -23.11 -15.11 5.16
N THR A 319 -22.66 -13.86 4.99
CA THR A 319 -23.52 -12.71 4.73
C THR A 319 -23.63 -12.37 3.24
N PHE A 320 -22.57 -12.55 2.46
CA PHE A 320 -22.48 -12.17 1.06
C PHE A 320 -22.21 -13.40 0.18
N GLU A 321 -22.96 -13.55 -0.91
CA GLU A 321 -22.98 -14.78 -1.71
C GLU A 321 -21.63 -15.09 -2.39
N LYS A 322 -21.01 -14.07 -3.00
CA LYS A 322 -19.66 -14.18 -3.59
C LYS A 322 -18.72 -13.20 -2.91
N VAL A 323 -17.68 -13.73 -2.26
CA VAL A 323 -16.65 -12.93 -1.60
C VAL A 323 -15.27 -13.40 -2.03
N VAL A 324 -14.45 -12.46 -2.49
CA VAL A 324 -13.04 -12.66 -2.83
C VAL A 324 -12.19 -11.91 -1.81
N PHE A 325 -11.44 -12.65 -0.99
CA PHE A 325 -10.41 -12.08 -0.13
C PHE A 325 -9.09 -12.03 -0.90
N VAL A 326 -8.54 -10.84 -1.06
CA VAL A 326 -7.31 -10.66 -1.83
C VAL A 326 -6.11 -11.15 -1.03
N THR A 327 -5.33 -12.05 -1.63
CA THR A 327 -4.06 -12.52 -1.05
C THR A 327 -2.99 -11.43 -1.13
N ASP A 328 -2.17 -11.30 -0.09
CA ASP A 328 -1.19 -10.20 0.04
C ASP A 328 -1.80 -8.83 -0.27
N ALA A 329 -2.98 -8.57 0.30
CA ALA A 329 -3.79 -7.38 0.05
C ALA A 329 -3.03 -6.04 0.14
N GLU A 330 -1.90 -6.00 0.86
CA GLU A 330 -1.01 -4.85 0.90
C GLU A 330 -0.48 -4.46 -0.50
N LEU A 331 -0.17 -5.42 -1.37
CA LEU A 331 0.38 -5.22 -2.71
C LEU A 331 -0.67 -5.24 -3.84
N ALA A 332 -1.94 -5.53 -3.52
CA ALA A 332 -3.01 -5.70 -4.51
C ALA A 332 -3.14 -4.51 -5.47
N ASN A 333 -3.13 -3.29 -4.94
CA ASN A 333 -3.24 -2.09 -5.76
C ASN A 333 -2.12 -1.98 -6.80
N VAL A 334 -0.86 -2.10 -6.36
CA VAL A 334 0.29 -1.95 -7.28
C VAL A 334 0.40 -3.11 -8.27
N ARG A 335 -0.01 -4.32 -7.88
CA ARG A 335 -0.12 -5.48 -8.78
C ARG A 335 -1.16 -5.23 -9.86
N GLY A 336 -2.34 -4.76 -9.49
CA GLY A 336 -3.38 -4.39 -10.43
C GLY A 336 -3.00 -3.25 -11.35
N PHE A 337 -2.29 -2.23 -10.87
CA PHE A 337 -1.77 -1.15 -11.73
C PHE A 337 -0.81 -1.70 -12.79
N TYR A 338 0.06 -2.62 -12.41
CA TYR A 338 0.96 -3.29 -13.36
C TYR A 338 0.18 -4.10 -14.39
N LYS A 339 -0.77 -4.91 -13.95
CA LYS A 339 -1.64 -5.73 -14.83
C LYS A 339 -2.50 -4.87 -15.77
N TYR A 340 -3.05 -3.76 -15.29
CA TYR A 340 -3.72 -2.75 -16.11
C TYR A 340 -2.76 -2.14 -17.14
N GLY A 341 -1.52 -1.85 -16.75
CA GLY A 341 -0.50 -1.40 -17.70
C GLY A 341 -0.24 -2.40 -18.83
N LEU A 342 -0.27 -3.71 -18.54
CA LEU A 342 -0.09 -4.75 -19.56
C LEU A 342 -1.22 -4.72 -20.61
N THR A 343 -2.45 -4.39 -20.22
CA THR A 343 -3.58 -4.33 -21.14
C THR A 343 -3.58 -3.05 -22.00
N GLU A 344 -3.05 -1.94 -21.48
CA GLU A 344 -3.01 -0.65 -22.20
C GLU A 344 -1.78 -0.48 -23.08
N VAL A 345 -0.66 -1.09 -22.70
CA VAL A 345 0.63 -1.00 -23.41
C VAL A 345 0.83 -2.21 -24.36
N GLY A 346 -0.13 -3.15 -24.39
CA GLY A 346 -0.04 -4.42 -25.13
C GLY A 346 0.23 -4.28 -26.63
N ASP A 347 1.31 -4.97 -27.04
CA ASP A 347 2.04 -5.08 -28.33
C ASP A 347 2.45 -3.79 -29.07
#